data_AF-A0A2T0MGU4-F1
#
_entry.id   AF-A0A2T0MGU4-F1
#
_cell.length_a   1.000
_cell.length_b   1.000
_cell.length_c   1.000
_cell.angle_alpha   90.00
_cell.angle_beta   90.00
_cell.angle_gamma   90.00
#
_symmetry.space_group_name_H-M   'P 1'
#
loop_
_entity.id
_entity.type
_entity.pdbx_description
1 polymer ?
#
loop_
_entity_poly.entity_id
_entity_poly.type
_entity_poly.pdbx_seq_one_letter_code
_entity_poly.pdbx_strand_id
1 'polypeptide(L)' 'MAKTLNPAQRKLLDYVDALDGPDRVKALQWVHDVALYESHEPLYREEKEALYQVKVLWELIEATLPSYKTSEGEK' A
#
# COMPACT_ATOMS: atom_id res chain seq x y z
N MET A 1 -15.47 5.94 13.08
CA MET A 1 -14.74 7.22 12.94
C MET A 1 -13.89 7.10 11.68
N ALA A 2 -14.26 7.76 10.58
CA ALA A 2 -13.48 7.71 9.34
C ALA A 2 -12.15 8.45 9.55
N LYS A 3 -11.02 7.72 9.49
CA LYS A 3 -9.70 8.28 9.72
C LYS A 3 -9.31 9.09 8.48
N THR A 4 -9.30 10.41 8.61
CA THR A 4 -8.94 11.30 7.50
C THR A 4 -7.46 11.12 7.18
N LEU A 5 -7.16 10.74 5.94
CA LEU A 5 -5.78 10.58 5.45
C LEU A 5 -5.04 11.91 5.54
N ASN A 6 -3.79 11.85 6.01
CA ASN A 6 -2.94 13.04 6.05
C ASN A 6 -2.46 13.44 4.64
N PRO A 7 -1.92 14.65 4.44
CA PRO A 7 -1.51 15.14 3.12
C PRO A 7 -0.45 14.28 2.42
N ALA A 8 0.47 13.66 3.16
CA ALA A 8 1.49 12.79 2.60
C ALA A 8 0.90 11.47 2.10
N GLN A 9 -0.02 10.88 2.87
CA GLN A 9 -0.77 9.68 2.50
C GLN A 9 -1.62 9.91 1.25
N ARG A 10 -2.24 11.09 1.13
CA ARG A 10 -3.01 11.47 -0.05
C ARG A 10 -2.13 11.61 -1.30
N LYS A 11 -0.99 12.29 -1.20
CA LYS A 11 -0.02 12.37 -2.31
C LYS A 11 0.49 11.02 -2.77
N LEU A 12 0.74 10.09 -1.83
CA LEU A 12 1.15 8.73 -2.16
C LEU A 12 0.05 7.97 -2.90
N LEU A 13 -1.21 8.13 -2.45
CA LEU A 13 -2.37 7.57 -3.14
C LEU A 13 -2.55 8.13 -4.55
N ASP A 14 -2.37 9.43 -4.74
CA ASP A 14 -2.47 10.08 -6.06
C ASP A 14 -1.35 9.57 -7.00
N TYR A 15 -0.15 9.34 -6.49
CA TYR A 15 0.97 8.75 -7.25
C TYR A 15 0.68 7.29 -7.65
N VAL A 16 0.07 6.51 -6.74
CA VAL A 16 -0.32 5.13 -7.02
C VAL A 16 -1.52 5.05 -7.97
N ASP A 17 -2.45 6.01 -7.93
CA ASP A 17 -3.56 6.12 -8.87
C ASP A 17 -3.09 6.38 -10.31
N ALA A 18 -2.07 7.22 -10.47
CA ALA A 18 -1.49 7.55 -11.78
C ALA A 18 -0.82 6.33 -12.47
N LEU A 19 -0.56 5.25 -11.74
CA LEU A 19 0.02 4.01 -12.28
C LEU A 19 -1.03 3.06 -12.88
N ASP A 20 -2.31 3.44 -12.89
CA ASP A 20 -3.45 2.67 -13.43
C ASP A 20 -3.41 1.19 -12.99
N GLY A 21 -2.94 0.97 -11.76
CA GLY A 21 -2.80 -0.35 -11.19
C GLY A 21 -4.18 -0.86 -10.77
N PRO A 22 -4.75 -1.92 -11.37
CA PRO A 22 -6.02 -2.50 -10.94
C PRO A 22 -6.00 -3.01 -9.49
N ASP A 23 -4.83 -2.93 -8.82
CA ASP A 23 -4.58 -3.42 -7.48
C ASP A 23 -3.62 -2.46 -6.74
N ARG A 24 -4.20 -1.40 -6.15
CA ARG A 24 -3.46 -0.37 -5.36
C ARG A 24 -2.61 -0.99 -4.25
N VAL A 25 -3.03 -2.14 -3.73
CA VAL A 25 -2.29 -2.92 -2.72
C VAL A 25 -0.99 -3.44 -3.33
N LYS A 26 -1.05 -4.07 -4.51
CA LYS A 26 0.16 -4.56 -5.22
C LYS A 26 1.13 -3.44 -5.54
N ALA A 27 0.65 -2.27 -5.96
CA ALA A 27 1.52 -1.14 -6.26
C ALA A 27 2.30 -0.65 -5.03
N LEU A 28 1.64 -0.58 -3.87
CA LEU A 28 2.30 -0.21 -2.60
C LEU A 28 3.27 -1.31 -2.14
N GLN A 29 2.91 -2.59 -2.29
CA GLN A 29 3.80 -3.73 -2.01
C GLN A 29 5.08 -3.65 -2.87
N TRP A 30 4.95 -3.39 -4.17
CA TRP A 30 6.10 -3.24 -5.06
C TRP A 30 7.02 -2.08 -4.69
N VAL A 31 6.48 -0.91 -4.37
CA VAL A 31 7.29 0.23 -3.94
C VAL A 31 8.12 -0.12 -2.70
N HIS A 32 7.49 -0.81 -1.73
CA HIS A 32 8.19 -1.26 -0.54
C HIS A 32 9.27 -2.29 -0.84
N ASP A 33 8.96 -3.31 -1.63
CA ASP A 33 9.90 -4.40 -1.92
C ASP A 33 11.10 -3.92 -2.74
N VAL A 34 10.88 -3.07 -3.73
CA VAL A 34 11.98 -2.46 -4.50
C VAL A 34 12.87 -1.61 -3.59
N ALA A 35 12.29 -0.76 -2.75
CA ALA A 35 13.06 0.08 -1.84
C ALA A 35 13.82 -0.74 -0.78
N LEU A 36 13.28 -1.89 -0.35
CA LEU A 36 13.88 -2.74 0.67
C LEU A 36 14.97 -3.68 0.12
N TYR A 37 14.75 -4.26 -1.06
CA TYR A 37 15.59 -5.34 -1.60
C TYR A 37 16.47 -4.92 -2.77
N GLU A 38 16.06 -3.94 -3.56
CA GLU A 38 16.79 -3.50 -4.76
C GLU A 38 17.57 -2.19 -4.51
N SER A 39 17.35 -1.53 -3.37
CA SER A 39 18.15 -0.37 -2.97
C SER A 39 19.58 -0.78 -2.65
N HIS A 40 20.53 -0.14 -3.31
CA HIS A 40 21.95 -0.29 -3.03
C HIS A 40 22.42 0.66 -1.91
N GLU A 41 21.56 1.61 -1.52
CA GLU A 41 21.81 2.55 -0.43
C GLU A 41 21.26 2.02 0.91
N PRO A 42 21.98 2.21 2.02
CA PRO A 42 21.50 1.83 3.34
C PRO A 42 20.29 2.67 3.74
N LEU A 43 19.25 2.00 4.24
CA LEU A 43 18.05 2.64 4.78
C LEU A 43 18.29 3.05 6.23
N TYR A 44 18.16 4.35 6.51
CA TYR A 44 18.26 4.92 7.85
C TYR A 44 16.87 4.99 8.49
N ARG A 45 16.75 5.76 9.58
CA ARG A 45 15.55 5.76 10.42
C ARG A 45 14.35 6.29 9.65
N GLU A 46 14.50 7.43 8.98
CA GLU A 46 13.42 8.07 8.25
C GLU A 46 12.91 7.18 7.10
N GLU A 47 13.80 6.52 6.35
CA GLU A 47 13.40 5.64 5.26
C GLU A 47 12.70 4.38 5.79
N LYS A 48 13.17 3.82 6.90
CA LYS A 48 12.50 2.68 7.55
C LYS A 48 11.10 3.04 8.07
N GLU A 49 10.95 4.23 8.65
CA GLU A 49 9.65 4.73 9.08
C GLU A 49 8.73 4.96 7.88
N ALA A 50 9.24 5.50 6.77
CA ALA A 50 8.47 5.66 5.54
C ALA A 50 8.02 4.31 4.97
N LEU A 51 8.89 3.31 4.88
CA LEU A 51 8.54 1.96 4.42
C LEU A 51 7.50 1.29 5.33
N TYR A 52 7.62 1.47 6.65
CA TYR A 52 6.62 1.00 7.59
C TYR A 52 5.25 1.65 7.35
N GLN A 53 5.20 2.96 7.07
CA GLN A 53 3.95 3.65 6.74
C GLN A 53 3.35 3.18 5.40
N VAL A 54 4.17 2.85 4.41
CA VAL A 54 3.72 2.25 3.14
C VAL A 54 3.06 0.90 3.40
N LYS A 55 3.67 0.06 4.24
CA LYS A 55 3.12 -1.23 4.67
C LYS A 55 1.77 -1.07 5.37
N VAL A 56 1.70 -0.21 6.37
CA VAL A 56 0.45 0.07 7.10
C VAL A 56 -0.65 0.55 6.16
N LEU A 57 -0.30 1.36 5.15
CA LEU A 57 -1.30 1.88 4.21
C LEU A 57 -1.93 0.78 3.36
N TRP A 58 -1.15 -0.17 2.81
CA TRP A 58 -1.75 -1.25 2.02
C TRP A 58 -2.58 -2.19 2.90
N GLU A 59 -2.15 -2.49 4.14
CA GLU A 59 -2.89 -3.39 5.04
C GLU A 59 -4.27 -2.80 5.37
N LEU A 60 -4.35 -1.46 5.53
CA LEU A 60 -5.61 -0.75 5.71
C LEU A 60 -6.48 -0.77 4.46
N ILE A 61 -5.89 -0.70 3.26
CA ILE A 61 -6.63 -0.82 2.01
C ILE A 61 -7.17 -2.25 1.86
N GLU A 62 -6.35 -3.28 2.05
CA GLU A 62 -6.77 -4.69 2.03
C GLU A 62 -7.92 -4.95 3.01
N ALA A 63 -7.84 -4.41 4.23
CA ALA A 63 -8.88 -4.56 5.25
C ALA A 63 -10.18 -3.81 4.94
N THR A 64 -10.14 -2.81 4.05
CA THR A 64 -11.33 -2.01 3.66
C THR A 64 -11.94 -2.46 2.34
N LEU A 65 -11.23 -3.27 1.55
CA LEU A 65 -11.80 -3.94 0.40
C LEU A 65 -12.78 -5.02 0.90
N PRO A 66 -14.06 -4.99 0.48
CA PRO A 66 -14.98 -6.06 0.83
C PRO A 66 -14.38 -7.36 0.30
N SER A 67 -14.27 -8.38 1.17
CA SER A 67 -13.91 -9.71 0.69
C SER A 67 -14.93 -10.07 -0.39
N TYR A 68 -14.52 -10.11 -1.65
CA TYR A 68 -15.15 -11.00 -2.60
C TYR A 68 -14.81 -12.41 -2.11
N LYS A 69 -15.50 -12.84 -1.04
CA LYS A 69 -15.83 -14.25 -0.91
C LYS A 69 -16.74 -14.50 -2.09
N THR A 70 -16.13 -14.87 -3.20
CA THR A 70 -16.80 -15.59 -4.25
C THR A 70 -17.61 -16.67 -3.56
N SER A 71 -18.93 -16.50 -3.64
CA SER A 71 -19.89 -17.58 -3.55
C SER A 71 -19.53 -18.60 -4.63
N GLU A 72 -18.56 -19.46 -4.35
CA GLU A 72 -18.31 -20.67 -5.12
C GLU A 72 -18.59 -21.83 -4.18
N GLY A 73 -19.70 -22.53 -4.46
CA GLY A 73 -19.97 -23.85 -3.89
C GLY A 73 -21.28 -24.02 -3.13
N GLU A 74 -22.39 -23.41 -3.56
CA GLU A 74 -23.67 -24.12 -3.44
C GLU A 74 -23.76 -25.10 -4.62
N LYS A 75 -23.51 -26.37 -4.36
CA LYS A 75 -24.15 -27.54 -4.99
C LYS A 75 -23.82 -28.80 -4.21
#